data_AF-A0A2W4M1D7-F1
#
_entry.id   AF-A0A2W4M1D7-F1
#
_cell.length_a   1.000
_cell.length_b   1.000
_cell.length_c   1.000
_cell.angle_alpha   90.00
_cell.angle_beta   90.00
_cell.angle_gamma   90.00
#
_symmetry.space_group_name_H-M   'P 1'
#
loop_
_entity.id
_entity.type
_entity.pdbx_description
1 polymer ?
#
loop_
_entity_poly.entity_id
_entity_poly.type
_entity_poly.pdbx_seq_one_letter_code
_entity_poly.pdbx_strand_id
1 'polypeptide(L)'
;MYRDLGDDWMPGLKWETPTGHAIARVAADLAQFNPDPPGPKYILLVTDGNPNTCRTLDPQCGQDLSVKAVQEAWAQGIGTFVVGIGDIVTANTGCEAAQARCGTQHLQDLANAGLGLPVQQPPEQYQYLNCITNYPPDFPAVLQATYSSSPGKAQYFTATNQSELTLAIQGLLNRVLSCTVEMNAVVTGNPALGVVEVSGQQVPYNDPNGWTLEPDNYRVTLTGTACDTFKATGDLKIQFPCDMQGRPVAVPR
;
A
#
# COMPACT_ATOMS: atom_id res chain seq x y z
N MET A 1 -18.54 20.53 0.19
CA MET A 1 -17.65 20.44 1.38
C MET A 1 -16.17 20.46 1.00
N TYR A 2 -15.63 19.49 0.25
CA TYR A 2 -14.20 19.53 -0.16
C TYR A 2 -13.90 20.55 -1.28
N ARG A 3 -14.84 20.78 -2.22
CA ARG A 3 -14.72 21.87 -3.20
C ARG A 3 -14.69 23.24 -2.51
N ASP A 4 -15.63 23.47 -1.59
CA ASP A 4 -15.74 24.72 -0.84
C ASP A 4 -14.47 25.03 -0.01
N LEU A 5 -13.87 24.02 0.64
CA LEU A 5 -12.59 24.19 1.37
C LEU A 5 -11.42 24.56 0.44
N GLY A 6 -11.43 24.09 -0.81
CA GLY A 6 -10.44 24.45 -1.82
C GLY A 6 -10.58 25.85 -2.35
N ASP A 7 -11.81 26.20 -2.69
CA ASP A 7 -12.15 27.52 -3.20
C ASP A 7 -11.87 28.60 -2.12
N ASP A 8 -12.03 28.27 -0.83
CA ASP A 8 -11.71 29.17 0.29
C ASP A 8 -10.20 29.31 0.57
N TRP A 9 -9.41 28.23 0.41
CA TRP A 9 -7.96 28.26 0.68
C TRP A 9 -7.12 28.72 -0.52
N MET A 10 -7.59 28.45 -1.74
CA MET A 10 -6.86 28.74 -2.99
C MET A 10 -7.85 29.20 -4.09
N PRO A 11 -8.52 30.35 -3.92
CA PRO A 11 -9.54 30.81 -4.85
C PRO A 11 -8.97 30.98 -6.27
N GLY A 12 -9.57 30.27 -7.22
CA GLY A 12 -9.22 30.33 -8.65
C GLY A 12 -8.08 29.42 -9.09
N LEU A 13 -7.49 28.63 -8.19
CA LEU A 13 -6.55 27.57 -8.55
C LEU A 13 -7.31 26.27 -8.84
N LYS A 14 -7.09 25.70 -10.01
CA LYS A 14 -7.57 24.36 -10.34
C LYS A 14 -6.88 23.36 -9.40
N TRP A 15 -7.64 22.40 -8.88
CA TRP A 15 -7.11 21.30 -8.09
C TRP A 15 -6.30 20.35 -8.98
N GLU A 16 -5.11 19.99 -8.53
CA GLU A 16 -4.16 19.19 -9.31
C GLU A 16 -3.74 17.94 -8.52
N THR A 17 -3.35 16.90 -9.24
CA THR A 17 -3.04 15.58 -8.71
C THR A 17 -1.56 15.23 -9.01
N PRO A 18 -0.57 15.83 -8.33
CA PRO A 18 0.85 15.52 -8.53
C PRO A 18 1.23 14.18 -7.85
N THR A 19 0.55 13.09 -8.23
CA THR A 19 0.57 11.77 -7.58
C THR A 19 1.99 11.23 -7.38
N GLY A 20 2.84 11.32 -8.41
CA GLY A 20 4.23 10.84 -8.30
C GLY A 20 5.05 11.58 -7.24
N HIS A 21 4.84 12.89 -7.08
CA HIS A 21 5.54 13.68 -6.07
C HIS A 21 5.06 13.34 -4.66
N ALA A 22 3.74 13.14 -4.49
CA ALA A 22 3.17 12.74 -3.20
C ALA A 22 3.71 11.36 -2.76
N ILE A 23 3.73 10.39 -3.67
CA ILE A 23 4.25 9.04 -3.40
C ILE A 23 5.74 9.09 -3.06
N ALA A 24 6.55 9.80 -3.85
CA ALA A 24 7.98 9.93 -3.58
C ALA A 24 8.26 10.56 -2.20
N ARG A 25 7.48 11.57 -1.81
CA ARG A 25 7.62 12.18 -0.48
C ARG A 25 7.26 11.22 0.65
N VAL A 26 6.10 10.55 0.55
CA VAL A 26 5.65 9.61 1.58
C VAL A 26 6.60 8.40 1.67
N ALA A 27 7.10 7.91 0.54
CA ALA A 27 8.08 6.82 0.51
C ALA A 27 9.37 7.21 1.24
N ALA A 28 9.87 8.43 1.07
CA ALA A 28 11.04 8.93 1.80
C ALA A 28 10.82 8.98 3.31
N ASP A 29 9.65 9.47 3.75
CA ASP A 29 9.29 9.53 5.16
C ASP A 29 9.13 8.09 5.74
N LEU A 30 8.49 7.17 5.02
CA LEU A 30 8.34 5.76 5.40
C LEU A 30 9.68 5.02 5.44
N ALA A 31 10.61 5.30 4.54
CA ALA A 31 11.93 4.67 4.53
C ALA A 31 12.69 4.95 5.84
N GLN A 32 12.53 6.15 6.39
CA GLN A 32 13.14 6.57 7.66
C GLN A 32 12.36 6.07 8.90
N PHE A 33 11.08 5.73 8.74
CA PHE A 33 10.25 5.25 9.83
C PHE A 33 10.66 3.83 10.27
N ASN A 34 11.04 3.66 11.53
CA ASN A 34 11.38 2.36 12.11
C ASN A 34 10.35 1.99 13.18
N PRO A 35 9.27 1.26 12.84
CA PRO A 35 8.30 0.82 13.82
C PRO A 35 8.90 -0.21 14.78
N ASP A 36 8.35 -0.29 15.99
CA ASP A 36 8.62 -1.34 16.96
C ASP A 36 7.29 -2.05 17.33
N PRO A 37 7.12 -3.35 17.00
CA PRO A 37 8.08 -4.21 16.30
C PRO A 37 8.27 -3.79 14.82
N PRO A 38 9.42 -4.14 14.20
CA PRO A 38 9.60 -3.97 12.77
C PRO A 38 8.51 -4.68 11.97
N GLY A 39 8.08 -4.07 10.86
CA GLY A 39 7.03 -4.63 10.02
C GLY A 39 7.05 -4.07 8.60
N PRO A 40 6.33 -4.73 7.68
CA PRO A 40 6.20 -4.27 6.30
C PRO A 40 5.52 -2.90 6.24
N LYS A 41 5.96 -2.07 5.30
CA LYS A 41 5.47 -0.70 5.13
C LYS A 41 4.62 -0.61 3.87
N TYR A 42 3.54 0.18 3.94
CA TYR A 42 2.62 0.32 2.82
C TYR A 42 2.17 1.77 2.64
N ILE A 43 1.94 2.15 1.39
CA ILE A 43 1.24 3.36 0.98
C ILE A 43 -0.18 2.96 0.57
N LEU A 44 -1.19 3.58 1.17
CA LEU A 44 -2.56 3.56 0.66
C LEU A 44 -2.79 4.81 -0.18
N LEU A 45 -2.73 4.68 -1.49
CA LEU A 45 -3.05 5.75 -2.42
C LEU A 45 -4.56 5.78 -2.67
N VAL A 46 -5.20 6.87 -2.27
CA VAL A 46 -6.59 7.19 -2.63
C VAL A 46 -6.56 8.39 -3.57
N THR A 47 -7.13 8.25 -4.76
CA THR A 47 -7.07 9.31 -5.80
C THR A 47 -8.39 9.42 -6.56
N ASP A 48 -8.75 10.65 -6.91
CA ASP A 48 -9.99 10.97 -7.61
C ASP A 48 -9.80 11.48 -9.04
N GLY A 49 -8.57 11.81 -9.45
CA GLY A 49 -8.24 12.39 -10.75
C GLY A 49 -6.97 11.81 -11.37
N ASN A 50 -6.85 11.91 -12.69
CA ASN A 50 -5.64 11.47 -13.40
C ASN A 50 -4.43 12.30 -12.93
N PRO A 51 -3.23 11.70 -12.86
CA PRO A 51 -2.07 12.40 -12.34
C PRO A 51 -1.57 13.49 -13.29
N ASN A 52 -1.06 14.57 -12.72
CA ASN A 52 -0.20 15.56 -13.36
C ASN A 52 1.17 15.62 -12.67
N THR A 53 1.92 16.67 -12.98
CA THR A 53 3.17 17.03 -12.31
C THR A 53 3.01 18.41 -11.68
N CYS A 54 3.91 18.77 -10.76
CA CYS A 54 3.90 20.12 -10.19
C CYS A 54 4.16 21.25 -11.21
N ARG A 55 4.59 20.92 -12.44
CA ARG A 55 4.98 21.91 -13.48
C ARG A 55 4.04 21.94 -14.68
N THR A 56 3.44 20.80 -15.01
CA THR A 56 2.46 20.66 -16.09
C THR A 56 1.18 20.13 -15.48
N LEU A 57 0.17 21.00 -15.41
CA LEU A 57 -1.13 20.76 -14.82
C LEU A 57 -2.11 20.15 -15.83
N ASP A 58 -2.10 20.67 -17.06
CA ASP A 58 -2.89 20.19 -18.18
C ASP A 58 -2.03 20.00 -19.46
N PRO A 59 -2.25 18.93 -20.24
CA PRO A 59 -3.10 17.78 -19.91
C PRO A 59 -2.56 16.99 -18.69
N GLN A 60 -3.42 16.18 -18.08
CA GLN A 60 -3.09 15.28 -16.97
C GLN A 60 -2.18 14.16 -17.46
N CYS A 61 -0.87 14.39 -17.40
CA CYS A 61 0.12 13.55 -18.06
C CYS A 61 1.25 13.03 -17.12
N GLY A 62 0.96 12.93 -15.82
CA GLY A 62 1.89 12.50 -14.76
C GLY A 62 1.99 10.99 -14.53
N GLN A 63 1.46 10.15 -15.43
CA GLN A 63 1.32 8.70 -15.22
C GLN A 63 2.67 7.98 -15.13
N ASP A 64 3.63 8.33 -15.98
CA ASP A 64 4.97 7.71 -15.93
C ASP A 64 5.69 8.02 -14.61
N LEU A 65 5.63 9.27 -14.14
CA LEU A 65 6.23 9.66 -12.87
C LEU A 65 5.55 9.01 -11.66
N SER A 66 4.23 8.83 -11.68
CA SER A 66 3.55 8.12 -10.59
C SER A 66 3.87 6.63 -10.59
N VAL A 67 3.92 5.97 -11.75
CA VAL A 67 4.38 4.56 -11.84
C VAL A 67 5.81 4.43 -11.34
N LYS A 68 6.72 5.31 -11.77
CA LYS A 68 8.12 5.31 -11.31
C LYS A 68 8.21 5.44 -9.79
N ALA A 69 7.50 6.42 -9.22
CA ALA A 69 7.54 6.64 -7.78
C ALA A 69 7.07 5.40 -6.99
N VAL A 70 6.05 4.68 -7.49
CA VAL A 70 5.61 3.41 -6.88
C VAL A 70 6.65 2.31 -7.04
N GLN A 71 7.29 2.19 -8.21
CA GLN A 71 8.35 1.20 -8.43
C GLN A 71 9.57 1.45 -7.53
N GLU A 72 9.95 2.72 -7.34
CA GLU A 72 11.02 3.12 -6.42
C GLU A 72 10.65 2.86 -4.96
N ALA A 73 9.40 3.11 -4.57
CA ALA A 73 8.90 2.75 -3.24
C ALA A 73 8.96 1.23 -3.02
N TRP A 74 8.52 0.43 -4.00
CA TRP A 74 8.61 -1.03 -3.94
C TRP A 74 10.05 -1.52 -3.79
N ALA A 75 10.99 -0.92 -4.51
CA ALA A 75 12.42 -1.25 -4.39
C ALA A 75 12.99 -0.98 -2.98
N GLN A 76 12.34 -0.11 -2.20
CA GLN A 76 12.65 0.15 -0.79
C GLN A 76 11.89 -0.76 0.19
N GLY A 77 11.16 -1.76 -0.31
CA GLY A 77 10.33 -2.67 0.49
C GLY A 77 9.01 -2.04 0.94
N ILE A 78 8.55 -0.98 0.29
CA ILE A 78 7.29 -0.29 0.60
C ILE A 78 6.24 -0.69 -0.45
N GLY A 79 5.23 -1.45 -0.04
CA GLY A 79 4.10 -1.82 -0.90
C GLY A 79 3.18 -0.64 -1.17
N THR A 80 2.44 -0.67 -2.28
CA THR A 80 1.42 0.35 -2.57
C THR A 80 0.08 -0.30 -2.92
N PHE A 81 -0.98 0.18 -2.29
CA PHE A 81 -2.36 -0.17 -2.60
C PHE A 81 -3.09 1.05 -3.16
N VAL A 82 -4.01 0.80 -4.09
CA VAL A 82 -4.62 1.87 -4.88
C VAL A 82 -6.14 1.78 -4.81
N VAL A 83 -6.77 2.91 -4.47
CA VAL A 83 -8.22 3.10 -4.48
C VAL A 83 -8.56 4.31 -5.35
N GLY A 84 -9.26 4.08 -6.46
CA GLY A 84 -9.80 5.15 -7.31
C GLY A 84 -11.21 5.54 -6.91
N ILE A 85 -11.52 6.84 -6.87
CA ILE A 85 -12.87 7.36 -6.59
C ILE A 85 -13.27 8.41 -7.65
N GLY A 86 -14.55 8.62 -7.89
CA GLY A 86 -14.99 9.77 -8.71
C GLY A 86 -14.49 9.81 -10.17
N ASP A 87 -13.82 10.91 -10.56
CA ASP A 87 -13.52 11.26 -11.95
C ASP A 87 -12.56 10.26 -12.62
N ILE A 88 -11.52 9.79 -11.93
CA ILE A 88 -10.57 8.79 -12.42
C ILE A 88 -11.22 7.43 -12.74
N VAL A 89 -12.43 7.19 -12.25
CA VAL A 89 -13.19 5.97 -12.55
C VAL A 89 -14.18 6.20 -13.69
N THR A 90 -14.74 7.40 -13.79
CA THR A 90 -15.91 7.67 -14.65
C THR A 90 -15.57 8.51 -15.88
N ALA A 91 -15.04 9.72 -15.70
CA ALA A 91 -14.92 10.72 -16.76
C ALA A 91 -13.49 10.92 -17.27
N ASN A 92 -12.48 10.62 -16.44
CA ASN A 92 -11.06 10.72 -16.78
C ASN A 92 -10.66 12.09 -17.33
N THR A 93 -11.16 13.15 -16.71
CA THR A 93 -10.99 14.52 -17.19
C THR A 93 -9.51 14.87 -17.30
N GLY A 94 -9.15 15.53 -18.40
CA GLY A 94 -7.79 15.99 -18.67
C GLY A 94 -6.81 14.91 -19.13
N CYS A 95 -7.22 13.64 -19.23
CA CYS A 95 -6.37 12.56 -19.72
C CYS A 95 -6.84 12.08 -21.10
N GLU A 96 -5.95 12.13 -22.09
CA GLU A 96 -6.22 11.67 -23.44
C GLU A 96 -5.75 10.22 -23.63
N ALA A 97 -6.66 9.28 -23.90
CA ALA A 97 -6.34 7.86 -24.01
C ALA A 97 -5.36 7.51 -25.14
N ALA A 98 -5.27 8.35 -26.17
CA ALA A 98 -4.26 8.22 -27.23
C ALA A 98 -2.84 8.55 -26.73
N GLN A 99 -2.75 9.42 -25.72
CA GLN A 99 -1.51 9.98 -25.20
C GLN A 99 -1.15 9.45 -23.81
N ALA A 100 -2.03 8.70 -23.14
CA ALA A 100 -1.83 8.16 -21.80
C ALA A 100 -2.71 6.94 -21.51
N ARG A 101 -2.25 6.10 -20.57
CA ARG A 101 -3.12 5.10 -19.93
C ARG A 101 -3.92 5.82 -18.85
N CYS A 102 -5.20 6.06 -19.10
CA CYS A 102 -6.05 6.87 -18.24
C CYS A 102 -6.89 6.02 -17.27
N GLY A 103 -7.33 6.62 -16.17
CA GLY A 103 -8.34 6.04 -15.30
C GLY A 103 -7.98 4.69 -14.71
N THR A 104 -8.88 3.73 -14.86
CA THR A 104 -8.70 2.35 -14.36
C THR A 104 -7.48 1.64 -14.97
N GLN A 105 -7.05 2.00 -16.18
CA GLN A 105 -5.80 1.48 -16.74
C GLN A 105 -4.60 1.96 -15.93
N HIS A 106 -4.60 3.23 -15.52
CA HIS A 106 -3.56 3.78 -14.67
C HIS A 106 -3.60 3.19 -13.25
N LEU A 107 -4.79 3.03 -12.68
CA LEU A 107 -4.96 2.39 -11.37
C LEU A 107 -4.38 0.97 -11.37
N GLN A 108 -4.59 0.21 -12.44
CA GLN A 108 -4.02 -1.12 -12.64
C GLN A 108 -2.49 -1.08 -12.72
N ASP A 109 -1.93 -0.08 -13.40
CA ASP A 109 -0.48 0.11 -13.54
C ASP A 109 0.17 0.40 -12.17
N LEU A 110 -0.42 1.29 -11.37
CA LEU A 110 0.03 1.60 -10.01
C LEU A 110 -0.09 0.39 -9.07
N ALA A 111 -1.19 -0.37 -9.14
CA ALA A 111 -1.34 -1.57 -8.31
C ALA A 111 -0.34 -2.66 -8.68
N ASN A 112 -0.02 -2.81 -9.98
CA ASN A 112 1.03 -3.73 -10.42
C ASN A 112 2.39 -3.30 -9.88
N ALA A 113 2.76 -2.03 -10.07
CA ALA A 113 4.00 -1.47 -9.55
C ALA A 113 4.11 -1.65 -8.03
N GLY A 114 3.01 -1.43 -7.29
CA GLY A 114 2.96 -1.50 -5.83
C GLY A 114 3.18 -2.89 -5.24
N LEU A 115 3.20 -3.92 -6.09
CA LEU A 115 3.48 -5.31 -5.74
C LEU A 115 4.71 -5.87 -6.50
N GLY A 116 5.47 -5.01 -7.17
CA GLY A 116 6.61 -5.41 -8.01
C GLY A 116 6.23 -6.22 -9.25
N LEU A 117 4.97 -6.19 -9.66
CA LEU A 117 4.52 -6.87 -10.87
C LEU A 117 4.81 -6.03 -12.11
N PRO A 118 4.95 -6.66 -13.29
CA PRO A 118 5.18 -5.93 -14.54
C PRO A 118 4.05 -4.93 -14.83
N VAL A 119 4.41 -3.73 -15.29
CA VAL A 119 3.47 -2.66 -15.64
C VAL A 119 3.30 -2.59 -17.15
N GLN A 120 2.08 -2.34 -17.64
CA GLN A 120 1.80 -2.29 -19.08
C GLN A 120 2.47 -1.07 -19.72
N GLN A 121 3.18 -1.30 -20.81
CA GLN A 121 3.74 -0.21 -21.61
C GLN A 121 2.64 0.76 -22.09
N PRO A 122 2.86 2.09 -21.99
CA PRO A 122 1.91 3.07 -22.49
C PRO A 122 1.78 3.02 -24.03
N PRO A 123 0.73 3.64 -24.62
CA PRO A 123 0.58 3.71 -26.06
C PRO A 123 1.82 4.27 -26.76
N GLU A 124 2.08 3.88 -28.01
CA GLU A 124 3.23 4.38 -28.79
C GLU A 124 3.17 5.90 -28.99
N GLN A 125 1.95 6.47 -29.05
CA GLN A 125 1.69 7.90 -29.13
C GLN A 125 1.66 8.58 -27.76
N TYR A 126 2.21 7.95 -26.71
CA TYR A 126 2.36 8.56 -25.38
C TYR A 126 3.24 9.81 -25.47
N GLN A 127 2.62 10.97 -25.68
CA GLN A 127 3.33 12.24 -25.78
C GLN A 127 3.58 12.80 -24.39
N TYR A 128 4.55 12.19 -23.69
CA TYR A 128 5.17 12.72 -22.48
C TYR A 128 5.83 14.10 -22.73
N LEU A 129 6.07 14.47 -24.00
CA LEU A 129 6.77 15.69 -24.41
C LEU A 129 6.23 16.96 -23.73
N ASN A 130 4.92 17.15 -23.58
CA ASN A 130 4.36 18.34 -22.90
C ASN A 130 4.55 18.32 -21.37
N CYS A 131 4.74 17.15 -20.78
CA CYS A 131 5.09 17.01 -19.36
C CYS A 131 6.59 17.24 -19.13
N ILE A 132 7.43 16.91 -20.12
CA ILE A 132 8.89 17.00 -20.08
C ILE A 132 9.39 18.40 -20.43
N THR A 133 8.77 19.11 -21.38
CA THR A 133 9.29 20.39 -21.89
C THR A 133 9.32 21.51 -20.84
N ASN A 134 8.67 21.33 -19.69
CA ASN A 134 8.74 22.24 -18.52
C ASN A 134 9.73 21.78 -17.43
N TYR A 135 10.39 20.63 -17.58
CA TYR A 135 11.51 20.20 -16.73
C TYR A 135 12.83 20.81 -17.22
N PRO A 136 13.84 20.98 -16.36
CA PRO A 136 15.15 21.49 -16.76
C PRO A 136 15.73 20.70 -17.95
N PRO A 137 16.61 21.34 -18.76
CA PRO A 137 17.12 20.80 -20.04
C PRO A 137 17.86 19.45 -19.96
N ASP A 138 18.06 18.90 -18.75
CA ASP A 138 18.73 17.63 -18.50
C ASP A 138 17.77 16.44 -18.34
N PHE A 139 16.45 16.64 -18.48
CA PHE A 139 15.48 15.56 -18.36
C PHE A 139 15.29 14.84 -19.71
N PRO A 140 15.70 13.56 -19.84
CA PRO A 140 15.63 12.87 -21.10
C PRO A 140 14.16 12.66 -21.50
N ALA A 141 13.85 12.85 -22.78
CA ALA A 141 12.51 12.65 -23.36
C ALA A 141 12.13 11.16 -23.48
N VAL A 142 12.32 10.42 -22.39
CA VAL A 142 12.14 8.98 -22.30
C VAL A 142 11.31 8.66 -21.06
N LEU A 143 10.54 7.57 -21.16
CA LEU A 143 9.84 6.97 -20.03
C LEU A 143 10.83 6.69 -18.90
N GLN A 144 10.45 7.11 -17.69
CA GLN A 144 11.25 6.98 -16.49
C GLN A 144 10.92 5.70 -15.72
N ALA A 145 9.69 5.22 -15.82
CA ALA A 145 9.28 3.95 -15.24
C ALA A 145 9.72 2.75 -16.11
N THR A 146 9.71 1.58 -15.49
CA THR A 146 9.98 0.30 -16.20
C THR A 146 8.66 -0.34 -16.64
N TYR A 147 8.61 -0.80 -17.89
CA TYR A 147 7.41 -1.35 -18.51
C TYR A 147 7.63 -2.73 -19.14
N SER A 148 6.52 -3.42 -19.36
CA SER A 148 6.45 -4.76 -19.97
C SER A 148 5.24 -4.87 -20.90
N SER A 149 5.36 -5.75 -21.90
CA SER A 149 4.25 -6.15 -22.78
C SER A 149 3.34 -7.22 -22.16
N SER A 150 3.74 -7.80 -21.03
CA SER A 150 2.97 -8.79 -20.28
C SER A 150 2.71 -8.27 -18.85
N PRO A 151 1.67 -7.43 -18.65
CA PRO A 151 1.42 -6.80 -17.37
C PRO A 151 0.88 -7.77 -16.32
N GLY A 152 1.10 -7.42 -15.06
CA GLY A 152 0.45 -8.06 -13.92
C GLY A 152 -1.05 -7.78 -13.88
N LYS A 153 -1.71 -8.45 -12.92
CA LYS A 153 -3.14 -8.30 -12.64
C LYS A 153 -3.37 -8.06 -11.14
N ALA A 154 -2.53 -7.21 -10.54
CA ALA A 154 -2.71 -6.78 -9.16
C ALA A 154 -4.12 -6.23 -8.96
N GLN A 155 -4.72 -6.55 -7.83
CA GLN A 155 -6.01 -5.97 -7.48
C GLN A 155 -5.82 -4.49 -7.12
N TYR A 156 -6.60 -3.63 -7.76
CA TYR A 156 -6.88 -2.27 -7.30
C TYR A 156 -8.35 -2.20 -6.91
N PHE A 157 -8.72 -1.16 -6.18
CA PHE A 157 -10.10 -0.94 -5.75
C PHE A 157 -10.65 0.33 -6.37
N THR A 158 -11.96 0.36 -6.53
CA THR A 158 -12.70 1.58 -6.86
C THR A 158 -13.83 1.74 -5.87
N ALA A 159 -14.17 2.97 -5.53
CA ALA A 159 -15.32 3.26 -4.70
C ALA A 159 -16.09 4.47 -5.23
N THR A 160 -17.41 4.33 -5.28
CA THR A 160 -18.34 5.39 -5.66
C THR A 160 -19.09 5.97 -4.46
N ASN A 161 -18.99 5.32 -3.30
CA ASN A 161 -19.64 5.72 -2.06
C ASN A 161 -18.82 5.27 -0.83
N GLN A 162 -19.21 5.75 0.35
CA GLN A 162 -18.53 5.46 1.62
C GLN A 162 -18.49 3.97 1.98
N SER A 163 -19.56 3.22 1.67
CA SER A 163 -19.63 1.79 1.97
C SER A 163 -18.62 1.01 1.13
N GLU A 164 -18.55 1.29 -0.17
CA GLU A 164 -17.56 0.70 -1.07
C GLU A 164 -16.12 1.07 -0.67
N LEU A 165 -15.88 2.32 -0.25
CA LEU A 165 -14.55 2.74 0.21
C LEU A 165 -14.15 1.98 1.49
N THR A 166 -15.10 1.76 2.40
CA THR A 166 -14.86 1.01 3.63
C THR A 166 -14.51 -0.45 3.30
N LEU A 167 -15.27 -1.09 2.41
CA LEU A 167 -15.00 -2.45 1.95
C LEU A 167 -13.66 -2.56 1.22
N ALA A 168 -13.29 -1.55 0.41
CA ALA A 168 -11.99 -1.49 -0.25
C ALA A 168 -10.84 -1.46 0.76
N ILE A 169 -10.92 -0.59 1.77
CA ILE A 169 -9.89 -0.48 2.81
C ILE A 169 -9.80 -1.77 3.63
N GLN A 170 -10.93 -2.36 4.01
CA GLN A 170 -10.95 -3.64 4.74
C GLN A 170 -10.31 -4.77 3.91
N GLY A 171 -10.66 -4.90 2.64
CA GLY A 171 -10.05 -5.89 1.75
C GLY A 171 -8.52 -5.71 1.62
N LEU A 172 -8.05 -4.46 1.64
CA LEU A 172 -6.63 -4.14 1.63
C LEU A 172 -5.91 -4.54 2.93
N LEU A 173 -6.49 -4.21 4.08
CA LEU A 173 -5.92 -4.57 5.39
C LEU A 173 -5.79 -6.10 5.54
N ASN A 174 -6.81 -6.85 5.11
CA ASN A 174 -6.80 -8.31 5.17
C ASN A 174 -5.68 -8.94 4.32
N ARG A 175 -5.23 -8.25 3.27
CA ARG A 175 -4.16 -8.71 2.37
C ARG A 175 -2.76 -8.53 3.00
N VAL A 176 -2.62 -7.57 3.91
CA VAL A 176 -1.35 -7.24 4.57
C VAL A 176 -1.08 -8.12 5.79
N LEU A 177 -2.15 -8.54 6.47
CA LEU A 177 -2.03 -9.33 7.70
C LEU A 177 -1.50 -10.74 7.38
N SER A 178 -0.28 -11.01 7.82
CA SER A 178 0.34 -12.33 7.80
C SER A 178 -0.22 -13.18 8.95
N CYS A 179 -0.46 -14.48 8.75
CA CYS A 179 -0.77 -15.38 9.86
C CYS A 179 0.42 -15.53 10.82
N THR A 180 1.62 -15.27 10.34
CA THR A 180 2.86 -15.29 11.12
C THR A 180 3.22 -13.89 11.55
N VAL A 181 3.35 -13.69 12.86
CA VAL A 181 3.63 -12.40 13.50
C VAL A 181 4.98 -12.50 14.22
N GLU A 182 5.90 -11.57 13.91
CA GLU A 182 7.14 -11.41 14.65
C GLU A 182 6.90 -10.64 15.94
N MET A 183 7.41 -11.17 17.04
CA MET A 183 7.35 -10.57 18.36
C MET A 183 8.62 -9.80 18.65
N ASN A 184 8.52 -8.69 19.39
CA ASN A 184 9.68 -8.03 20.00
C ASN A 184 10.13 -8.75 21.30
N ALA A 185 10.15 -10.08 21.26
CA ALA A 185 10.59 -10.93 22.35
C ALA A 185 11.01 -12.29 21.80
N VAL A 186 11.94 -12.95 22.49
CA VAL A 186 12.32 -14.34 22.22
C VAL A 186 11.75 -15.24 23.31
N VAL A 187 11.07 -16.31 22.91
CA VAL A 187 10.59 -17.33 23.84
C VAL A 187 11.76 -18.23 24.24
N THR A 188 12.17 -18.17 25.50
CA THR A 188 13.27 -18.98 26.07
C THR A 188 12.76 -20.11 26.97
N GLY A 189 11.52 -20.01 27.43
CA GLY A 189 10.87 -20.99 28.30
C GLY A 189 9.93 -21.93 27.53
N ASN A 190 8.99 -22.55 28.26
CA ASN A 190 7.97 -23.41 27.65
C ASN A 190 6.89 -22.56 26.93
N PRO A 191 6.79 -22.61 25.58
CA PRO A 191 5.80 -21.84 24.84
C PRO A 191 4.34 -22.18 25.18
N ALA A 192 4.08 -23.40 25.67
CA ALA A 192 2.72 -23.80 26.05
C ALA A 192 2.14 -23.02 27.25
N LEU A 193 2.96 -22.24 27.95
CA LEU A 193 2.50 -21.31 28.98
C LEU A 193 1.99 -19.98 28.40
N GLY A 194 2.24 -19.72 27.11
CA GLY A 194 1.76 -18.53 26.43
C GLY A 194 0.25 -18.50 26.24
N VAL A 195 -0.31 -17.30 26.28
CA VAL A 195 -1.71 -17.01 25.99
C VAL A 195 -1.76 -16.17 24.73
N VAL A 196 -2.45 -16.67 23.71
CA VAL A 196 -2.73 -15.96 22.46
C VAL A 196 -4.23 -15.75 22.36
N GLU A 197 -4.65 -14.50 22.22
CA GLU A 197 -6.04 -14.11 22.03
C GLU A 197 -6.21 -13.48 20.65
N VAL A 198 -7.21 -13.94 19.90
CA VAL A 198 -7.65 -13.35 18.63
C VAL A 198 -9.06 -12.81 18.83
N SER A 199 -9.27 -11.52 18.61
CA SER A 199 -10.57 -10.87 18.89
C SER A 199 -11.09 -11.12 20.32
N GLY A 200 -10.17 -11.09 21.29
CA GLY A 200 -10.44 -11.38 22.70
C GLY A 200 -10.77 -12.84 23.03
N GLN A 201 -10.71 -13.77 22.07
CA GLN A 201 -10.89 -15.21 22.31
C GLN A 201 -9.53 -15.91 22.37
N GLN A 202 -9.26 -16.64 23.45
CA GLN A 202 -8.04 -17.42 23.57
C GLN A 202 -8.05 -18.58 22.56
N VAL A 203 -6.96 -18.72 21.83
CA VAL A 203 -6.75 -19.80 20.85
C VAL A 203 -5.69 -20.80 21.35
N PRO A 204 -5.88 -22.11 21.14
CA PRO A 204 -5.01 -23.15 21.71
C PRO A 204 -3.63 -23.24 21.05
N TYR A 205 -2.62 -23.65 21.81
CA TYR A 205 -1.26 -23.92 21.32
C TYR A 205 -1.18 -25.29 20.62
N ASN A 206 -0.50 -25.37 19.48
CA ASN A 206 -0.34 -26.58 18.65
C ASN A 206 -1.67 -27.23 18.20
N ASP A 207 -2.67 -26.41 17.92
CA ASP A 207 -3.96 -26.85 17.39
C ASP A 207 -4.13 -26.39 15.93
N PRO A 208 -4.82 -27.15 15.04
CA PRO A 208 -5.06 -26.74 13.66
C PRO A 208 -5.83 -25.42 13.47
N ASN A 209 -6.59 -25.00 14.49
CA ASN A 209 -7.33 -23.74 14.54
C ASN A 209 -6.80 -22.84 15.68
N GLY A 210 -5.51 -22.94 15.97
CA GLY A 210 -4.86 -22.29 17.09
C GLY A 210 -3.62 -21.51 16.68
N TRP A 211 -2.55 -21.67 17.43
CA TRP A 211 -1.26 -21.04 17.13
C TRP A 211 -0.07 -21.98 17.41
N THR A 212 1.04 -21.70 16.74
CA THR A 212 2.32 -22.38 16.93
C THR A 212 3.44 -21.35 17.13
N LEU A 213 4.53 -21.76 17.75
CA LEU A 213 5.77 -20.98 17.80
C LEU A 213 6.71 -21.49 16.69
N GLU A 214 7.23 -20.57 15.89
CA GLU A 214 8.20 -20.88 14.84
C GLU A 214 9.56 -21.31 15.44
N PRO A 215 10.38 -22.10 14.71
CA PRO A 215 11.65 -22.61 15.23
C PRO A 215 12.68 -21.55 15.66
N ASP A 216 12.53 -20.30 15.21
CA ASP A 216 13.39 -19.19 15.62
C ASP A 216 13.03 -18.59 16.98
N ASN A 217 11.91 -19.01 17.58
CA ASN A 217 11.36 -18.52 18.85
C ASN A 217 11.00 -17.01 18.86
N TYR A 218 11.00 -16.34 17.72
CA TYR A 218 10.60 -14.93 17.57
C TYR A 218 9.22 -14.78 16.93
N ARG A 219 8.73 -15.80 16.24
CA ARG A 219 7.49 -15.70 15.46
C ARG A 219 6.40 -16.64 15.96
N VAL A 220 5.19 -16.12 16.10
CA VAL A 220 3.98 -16.89 16.35
C VAL A 220 3.21 -17.02 15.05
N THR A 221 2.79 -18.24 14.69
CA THR A 221 1.96 -18.50 13.52
C THR A 221 0.56 -18.91 13.96
N LEU A 222 -0.44 -18.11 13.60
CA LEU A 222 -1.85 -18.46 13.72
C LEU A 222 -2.24 -19.46 12.62
N THR A 223 -3.09 -20.42 12.95
CA THR A 223 -3.48 -21.52 12.06
C THR A 223 -4.99 -21.63 11.95
N GLY A 224 -5.47 -22.14 10.81
CA GLY A 224 -6.90 -22.36 10.55
C GLY A 224 -7.76 -21.13 10.85
N THR A 225 -8.89 -21.35 11.53
CA THR A 225 -9.87 -20.29 11.81
C THR A 225 -9.34 -19.16 12.69
N ALA A 226 -8.29 -19.40 13.49
CA ALA A 226 -7.64 -18.35 14.26
C ALA A 226 -6.95 -17.34 13.34
N CYS A 227 -6.25 -17.80 12.29
CA CYS A 227 -5.69 -16.88 11.31
C CYS A 227 -6.78 -16.16 10.51
N ASP A 228 -7.83 -16.85 10.07
CA ASP A 228 -8.90 -16.22 9.30
C ASP A 228 -9.59 -15.12 10.11
N THR A 229 -9.85 -15.36 11.39
CA THR A 229 -10.42 -14.37 12.32
C THR A 229 -9.47 -13.19 12.50
N PHE A 230 -8.18 -13.46 12.73
CA PHE A 230 -7.17 -12.39 12.87
C PHE A 230 -7.08 -11.54 11.61
N LYS A 231 -7.05 -12.15 10.42
CA LYS A 231 -7.01 -11.42 9.15
C LYS A 231 -8.25 -10.57 8.93
N ALA A 232 -9.41 -10.97 9.46
CA ALA A 232 -10.64 -10.22 9.32
C ALA A 232 -10.77 -9.05 10.31
N THR A 233 -10.17 -9.16 11.51
CA THR A 233 -10.37 -8.19 12.59
C THR A 233 -9.15 -7.36 12.93
N GLY A 234 -7.94 -7.87 12.65
CA GLY A 234 -6.66 -7.27 13.02
C GLY A 234 -6.36 -7.30 14.53
N ASP A 235 -7.21 -7.94 15.34
CA ASP A 235 -7.07 -7.94 16.80
C ASP A 235 -6.32 -9.19 17.29
N LEU A 236 -5.10 -8.97 17.80
CA LEU A 236 -4.21 -10.00 18.30
C LEU A 236 -3.50 -9.52 19.57
N LYS A 237 -3.49 -10.39 20.58
CA LYS A 237 -2.75 -10.20 21.82
C LYS A 237 -1.99 -11.48 22.15
N ILE A 238 -0.68 -11.32 22.38
CA ILE A 238 0.22 -12.43 22.73
C ILE A 238 0.87 -12.08 24.06
N GLN A 239 0.80 -13.02 25.01
CA GLN A 239 1.38 -12.85 26.35
C GLN A 239 2.09 -14.12 26.79
N PHE A 240 3.26 -13.97 27.40
CA PHE A 240 3.99 -15.06 28.04
C PHE A 240 4.20 -14.75 29.52
N PRO A 241 3.76 -15.62 30.45
CA PRO A 241 3.93 -15.41 31.87
C PRO A 241 5.35 -15.76 32.34
N CYS A 242 5.62 -15.64 33.63
CA CYS A 242 6.77 -16.31 34.25
C CYS A 242 6.46 -17.81 34.47
N ASP A 243 7.50 -18.64 34.48
CA ASP A 243 7.40 -20.04 34.87
C ASP A 243 7.21 -20.22 36.39
N MET A 244 7.08 -21.47 36.85
CA MET A 244 6.88 -21.79 38.27
C MET A 244 8.06 -21.37 39.17
N GLN A 245 9.22 -21.05 38.59
CA GLN A 245 10.41 -20.56 39.29
C GLN A 245 10.52 -19.03 39.22
N GLY A 246 9.52 -18.34 38.65
CA GLY A 246 9.51 -16.89 38.49
C GLY A 246 10.39 -16.40 37.34
N ARG A 247 10.87 -17.28 36.45
CA ARG A 247 11.68 -16.89 35.29
C ARG A 247 10.78 -16.51 34.11
N PRO A 248 11.05 -15.41 33.39
CA PRO A 248 10.24 -15.01 32.25
C PRO A 248 10.28 -16.08 31.15
N VAL A 249 9.12 -16.46 30.60
CA VAL A 249 9.04 -17.41 29.48
C VAL A 249 9.46 -16.77 28.16
N ALA A 250 9.22 -15.47 27.99
CA ALA A 250 9.73 -14.68 26.89
C ALA A 250 10.47 -13.44 27.41
N VAL A 251 11.58 -13.10 26.78
CA VAL A 251 12.39 -11.93 27.12
C VAL A 251 12.41 -10.95 25.94
N PRO A 252 12.28 -9.63 26.17
CA PRO A 252 12.42 -8.64 25.11
C PRO A 252 13.73 -8.80 24.33
N ARG A 253 13.71 -8.45 23.04
CA ARG A 253 14.92 -8.45 22.20
C ARG A 253 15.89 -7.34 22.62
#